data_AF-A0A4Q3KWQ7-F1
#
_entry.id   AF-A0A4Q3KWQ7-F1
#
_cell.length_a   1.000
_cell.length_b   1.000
_cell.length_c   1.000
_cell.angle_alpha   90.00
_cell.angle_beta   90.00
_cell.angle_gamma   90.00
#
_symmetry.space_group_name_H-M   'P 1'
#
loop_
_entity.id
_entity.type
_entity.pdbx_description
1 polymer ?
#
loop_
_entity_poly.entity_id
_entity_poly.type
_entity_poly.pdbx_seq_one_letter_code
_entity_poly.pdbx_strand_id
1 'polypeptide(L)'
;MQKTSSVTLKTKLVGLIAFFIVTLLAVGAIGMQQLWSVSQKQRAMYTDTVVPLRVVVDAARQGATHFRRMYAYIYFTDPQKRASELKFNEQSEQSVLDAVKLLQNSSQDAGLREQGAKLAETWGRYKAAVGKIQEMADRGDPTAMDELHKDSAAQHIAVRNILLDAAKRQEELARLDTEHAAAAVERTFWALSTLIALATVIGCLLGLWLVRTIMRQLGGEPTYAAEIAQEVARGNLAVAVQLRPGDEVSVLAAMAAMRSNLAQLVSQVRQSSESIATGATQIATGNTDLSQRTEVQASNLQETAASMEEMNSTIKQSVDTVQTASQLATSASATAKRGGEVVGNVVSTMQEITASSRKIGDIIGVIDSIAFQTNILALNAAVEAARAGEQGRGFAVVASEVRNLAQRSAGAAKEIKELINESVTKVETGSQLVNQAGITMGDIVEQVRRVADLIAEIGAATQEQGQGISQVNHAVNQLDQMTQQNAALVEESAAAANSLSSQAAKLVELVSVFQLSQGQASTAAARATPAATHRLAASAPTAFQPAPSRPAPQRAAAPANAAPKTAAPRLAAAGATARKPGAAPKAASPGAAAPSSSSNDDWESF
;
A
#
# COMPACT_ATOMS: atom_id res chain seq x y z
N MET A 1 30.60 26.06 -3.91
CA MET A 1 31.12 26.95 -2.83
C MET A 1 30.21 26.74 -1.62
N GLN A 2 30.60 26.40 -0.39
CA GLN A 2 31.88 26.18 0.28
C GLN A 2 31.72 24.93 1.15
N LYS A 3 32.65 23.99 1.03
CA LYS A 3 32.82 22.87 1.95
C LYS A 3 33.49 23.41 3.22
N THR A 4 32.74 24.18 4.02
CA THR A 4 33.22 24.55 5.35
C THR A 4 33.13 23.31 6.21
N SER A 5 34.25 22.83 6.74
CA SER A 5 34.26 21.73 7.69
C SER A 5 33.34 22.12 8.85
N SER A 6 32.19 21.46 8.96
CA SER A 6 31.19 21.73 9.98
C SER A 6 31.74 21.22 11.32
N VAL A 7 32.60 22.05 11.92
CA VAL A 7 33.04 21.87 13.30
C VAL A 7 31.78 21.64 14.14
N THR A 8 31.68 20.46 14.75
CA THR A 8 30.48 20.05 15.47
C THR A 8 30.18 21.03 16.59
N LEU A 9 28.90 21.15 17.00
CA LEU A 9 28.51 22.00 18.13
C LEU A 9 29.34 21.69 19.38
N LYS A 10 29.58 20.39 19.63
CA LYS A 10 30.46 19.90 20.68
C LYS A 10 31.87 20.50 20.58
N THR A 11 32.49 20.44 19.41
CA THR A 11 33.86 20.97 19.20
C THR A 11 33.92 22.49 19.42
N LYS A 12 32.89 23.23 19.02
CA LYS A 12 32.83 24.69 19.26
C LYS A 12 32.68 25.03 20.74
N LEU A 13 31.83 24.31 21.46
CA LEU A 13 31.62 24.49 22.90
C LEU A 13 32.89 24.16 23.70
N VAL A 14 33.52 23.03 23.37
CA VAL A 14 34.80 22.62 23.97
C VAL A 14 35.89 23.64 23.67
N GLY A 15 35.95 24.19 22.45
CA GLY A 15 36.92 25.24 22.10
C GLY A 15 36.76 26.52 22.92
N LEU A 16 35.52 26.97 23.15
CA LEU A 16 35.23 28.15 23.99
C LEU A 16 35.64 27.91 25.45
N ILE A 17 35.30 26.74 26.00
CA ILE A 17 35.66 26.38 27.37
C ILE A 17 37.18 26.29 27.52
N ALA A 18 37.85 25.62 26.59
CA ALA A 18 39.31 25.49 26.58
C ALA A 18 40.00 26.87 26.52
N PHE A 19 39.48 27.81 25.72
CA PHE A 19 40.00 29.18 25.66
C PHE A 19 39.96 29.87 27.03
N PHE A 20 38.83 29.81 27.76
CA PHE A 20 38.73 30.42 29.08
C PHE A 20 39.63 29.75 30.12
N ILE A 21 39.72 28.41 30.11
CA ILE A 21 40.60 27.65 31.02
C ILE A 21 42.07 28.03 30.79
N VAL A 22 42.54 28.02 29.54
CA VAL A 22 43.92 28.36 29.20
C VAL A 22 44.25 29.80 29.61
N THR A 23 43.34 30.73 29.35
CA THR A 23 43.52 32.14 29.74
C THR A 23 43.62 32.30 31.25
N LEU A 24 42.74 31.62 32.02
CA LEU A 24 42.75 31.68 33.47
C LEU A 24 44.04 31.10 34.06
N LEU A 25 44.51 29.97 33.52
CA LEU A 25 45.79 29.38 33.91
C LEU A 25 46.97 30.30 33.58
N ALA A 26 46.97 30.96 32.42
CA ALA A 26 48.02 31.90 32.04
C ALA A 26 48.06 33.14 32.97
N VAL A 27 46.90 33.75 33.26
CA VAL A 27 46.79 34.88 34.19
C VAL A 27 47.24 34.46 35.59
N GLY A 28 46.80 33.29 36.06
CA GLY A 28 47.19 32.74 37.37
C GLY A 28 48.70 32.49 37.47
N ALA A 29 49.30 31.87 36.45
CA ALA A 29 50.74 31.59 36.42
C ALA A 29 51.58 32.87 36.42
N ILE A 30 51.22 33.86 35.58
CA ILE A 30 51.94 35.15 35.52
C ILE A 30 51.80 35.91 36.85
N GLY A 31 50.59 35.95 37.43
CA GLY A 31 50.35 36.58 38.73
C GLY A 31 51.15 35.93 39.85
N MET A 32 51.19 34.60 39.89
CA MET A 32 51.92 33.84 40.92
C MET A 32 53.44 34.01 40.79
N GLN A 33 53.97 33.99 39.57
CA GLN A 33 55.39 34.23 39.29
C GLN A 33 55.81 35.64 39.73
N GLN A 34 54.98 36.66 39.49
CA GLN A 34 55.29 38.03 39.90
C GLN A 34 55.24 38.20 41.42
N LEU A 35 54.21 37.65 42.09
CA LEU A 35 54.14 37.68 43.56
C LEU A 35 55.37 37.03 44.20
N TRP A 36 55.84 35.92 43.62
CA TRP A 36 57.07 35.26 44.07
C TRP A 36 58.31 36.14 43.87
N SER A 37 58.45 36.80 42.72
CA SER A 37 59.53 37.75 42.43
C SER A 37 59.55 38.94 43.39
N VAL A 38 58.38 39.54 43.68
CA VAL A 38 58.25 40.65 44.65
C VAL A 38 58.63 40.18 46.05
N SER A 39 58.14 39.00 46.47
CA SER A 39 58.50 38.42 47.77
C SER A 39 60.01 38.18 47.91
N GLN A 40 60.68 37.71 46.85
CA GLN A 40 62.13 37.53 46.84
C GLN A 40 62.89 38.85 46.95
N LYS A 41 62.51 39.86 46.16
CA LYS A 41 63.14 41.19 46.21
C LYS A 41 62.96 41.89 47.54
N GLN A 42 61.78 41.74 48.16
CA GLN A 42 61.52 42.29 49.49
C GLN A 42 62.39 41.65 50.57
N ARG A 43 62.67 40.34 50.48
CA ARG A 43 63.61 39.66 51.39
C ARG A 43 65.05 40.16 51.18
N ALA A 44 65.48 40.29 49.93
CA ALA A 44 66.82 40.79 49.60
C ALA A 44 67.03 42.23 50.09
N MET A 45 66.05 43.12 49.91
CA MET A 45 66.13 44.50 50.38
C MET A 45 66.38 44.59 51.90
N TYR A 46 65.73 43.72 52.68
CA TYR A 46 65.93 43.70 54.14
C TYR A 46 67.35 43.25 54.52
N THR A 47 67.85 42.17 53.91
CA THR A 47 69.16 41.60 54.25
C THR A 47 70.31 42.44 53.71
N ASP A 48 70.16 43.00 52.53
CA ASP A 48 71.28 43.55 51.76
C ASP A 48 71.40 45.07 51.87
N THR A 49 70.31 45.74 52.27
CA THR A 49 70.29 47.20 52.32
C THR A 49 69.97 47.74 53.71
N VAL A 50 68.91 47.24 54.35
CA VAL A 50 68.47 47.75 55.67
C VAL A 50 69.41 47.32 56.81
N VAL A 51 69.81 46.05 56.86
CA VAL A 51 70.71 45.54 57.91
C VAL A 51 72.09 46.21 57.86
N PRO A 52 72.76 46.32 56.69
CA PRO A 52 74.03 47.05 56.56
C PRO A 52 73.94 48.52 56.97
N LEU A 53 72.87 49.22 56.59
CA LEU A 53 72.65 50.62 56.99
C LEU A 53 72.66 50.76 58.51
N ARG A 54 71.98 49.84 59.22
CA ARG A 54 71.97 49.83 60.69
C ARG A 54 73.38 49.63 61.26
N VAL A 55 74.16 48.69 60.73
CA VAL A 55 75.54 48.40 61.18
C VAL A 55 76.43 49.63 61.02
N VAL A 56 76.37 50.31 59.88
CA VAL A 56 77.19 51.49 59.58
C VAL A 56 76.81 52.68 60.48
N VAL A 57 75.52 52.91 60.71
CA VAL A 57 75.03 53.97 61.61
C VAL A 57 75.41 53.68 63.06
N ASP A 58 75.27 52.43 63.52
CA ASP A 58 75.69 52.04 64.87
C ASP A 58 77.21 52.18 65.04
N ALA A 59 78.01 51.83 64.02
CA ALA A 59 79.45 52.05 64.02
C ALA A 59 79.82 53.53 64.13
N ALA A 60 79.10 54.44 63.47
CA ALA A 60 79.33 55.89 63.60
C ALA A 60 79.11 56.36 65.05
N ARG A 61 78.04 55.86 65.69
CA ARG A 61 77.72 56.15 67.10
C ARG A 61 78.78 55.56 68.04
N GLN A 62 79.22 54.34 67.78
CA GLN A 62 80.21 53.64 68.60
C GLN A 62 81.61 54.25 68.45
N GLY A 63 82.02 54.66 67.24
CA GLY A 63 83.27 55.39 67.01
C GLY A 63 83.32 56.73 67.77
N ALA A 64 82.19 57.44 67.85
CA ALA A 64 82.07 58.64 68.70
C ALA A 64 82.14 58.33 70.20
N THR A 65 81.54 57.21 70.62
CA THR A 65 81.63 56.74 72.00
C THR A 65 83.08 56.38 72.36
N HIS A 66 83.80 55.72 71.46
CA HIS A 66 85.21 55.35 71.63
C HIS A 66 86.09 56.60 71.86
N PHE A 67 85.91 57.64 71.03
CA PHE A 67 86.64 58.90 71.21
C PHE A 67 86.28 59.61 72.52
N ARG A 68 84.98 59.70 72.85
CA ARG A 68 84.51 60.35 74.09
C ARG A 68 85.06 59.68 75.35
N ARG A 69 85.19 58.36 75.36
CA ARG A 69 85.75 57.62 76.50
C ARG A 69 87.24 57.88 76.71
N MET A 70 87.96 58.36 75.70
CA MET A 70 89.36 58.78 75.88
C MET A 70 89.48 59.97 76.84
N TYR A 71 88.50 60.87 76.88
CA TYR A 71 88.45 61.92 77.90
C TYR A 71 88.39 61.35 79.32
N ALA A 72 87.57 60.31 79.53
CA ALA A 72 87.46 59.63 80.81
C ALA A 72 88.75 58.85 81.15
N TYR A 73 89.36 58.19 80.16
CA TYR A 73 90.63 57.47 80.33
C TYR A 73 91.76 58.38 80.79
N ILE A 74 91.92 59.55 80.16
CA ILE A 74 92.94 60.55 80.54
C ILE A 74 92.63 61.13 81.93
N TYR A 75 91.36 61.38 82.25
CA TYR A 75 90.94 61.97 83.54
C TYR A 75 91.16 61.03 84.74
N PHE A 76 90.88 59.73 84.58
CA PHE A 76 91.07 58.78 85.66
C PHE A 76 92.55 58.52 85.92
N THR A 77 92.96 58.44 87.19
CA THR A 77 94.29 57.98 87.62
C THR A 77 94.27 56.57 88.21
N ASP A 78 93.08 56.04 88.49
CA ASP A 78 92.84 54.69 89.02
C ASP A 78 92.97 53.63 87.91
N PRO A 79 93.88 52.64 88.05
CA PRO A 79 94.07 51.57 87.07
C PRO A 79 92.80 50.76 86.77
N GLN A 80 91.92 50.53 87.75
CA GLN A 80 90.69 49.76 87.54
C GLN A 80 89.68 50.54 86.68
N LYS A 81 89.56 51.85 86.92
CA LYS A 81 88.67 52.71 86.11
C LYS A 81 89.16 52.83 84.68
N ARG A 82 90.48 52.99 84.48
CA ARG A 82 91.11 52.97 83.15
C ARG A 82 90.86 51.64 82.42
N ALA A 83 91.04 50.51 83.10
CA ALA A 83 90.76 49.19 82.52
C ALA A 83 89.30 49.03 82.10
N SER A 84 88.35 49.58 82.85
CA SER A 84 86.93 49.55 82.48
C SER A 84 86.62 50.36 81.22
N GLU A 85 87.22 51.54 81.07
CA GLU A 85 87.07 52.37 79.87
C GLU A 85 87.68 51.70 78.62
N LEU A 86 88.81 51.00 78.78
CA LEU A 86 89.39 50.19 77.71
C LEU A 86 88.46 49.07 77.27
N LYS A 87 87.86 48.33 78.21
CA LYS A 87 86.91 47.26 77.89
C LYS A 87 85.67 47.76 77.13
N PHE A 88 85.17 48.94 77.47
CA PHE A 88 84.08 49.54 76.69
C PHE A 88 84.55 50.04 75.32
N ASN A 89 85.77 50.55 75.22
CA ASN A 89 86.36 50.92 73.93
C ASN A 89 86.55 49.71 73.02
N GLU A 90 86.94 48.54 73.54
CA GLU A 90 87.00 47.31 72.75
C GLU A 90 85.64 46.97 72.11
N GLN A 91 84.53 47.15 72.85
CA GLN A 91 83.18 46.94 72.30
C GLN A 91 82.82 47.96 71.22
N SER A 92 83.15 49.23 71.44
CA SER A 92 82.92 50.28 70.44
C SER A 92 83.80 50.09 69.20
N GLU A 93 85.04 49.64 69.38
CA GLU A 93 85.96 49.28 68.32
C GLU A 93 85.43 48.11 67.49
N GLN A 94 84.88 47.07 68.13
CA GLN A 94 84.30 45.94 67.42
C GLN A 94 83.20 46.37 66.45
N SER A 95 82.36 47.34 66.85
CA SER A 95 81.32 47.88 65.98
C SER A 95 81.88 48.60 64.74
N VAL A 96 82.99 49.32 64.88
CA VAL A 96 83.68 49.96 63.76
C VAL A 96 84.34 48.92 62.86
N LEU A 97 84.98 47.90 63.44
CA LEU A 97 85.58 46.80 62.69
C LEU A 97 84.54 45.96 61.94
N ASP A 98 83.35 45.76 62.51
CA ASP A 98 82.24 45.08 61.83
C ASP A 98 81.73 45.90 60.65
N ALA A 99 81.65 47.23 60.78
CA ALA A 99 81.36 48.12 59.65
C ALA A 99 82.47 48.09 58.59
N VAL A 100 83.75 48.04 58.98
CA VAL A 100 84.87 47.86 58.04
C VAL A 100 84.70 46.56 57.24
N LYS A 101 84.49 45.43 57.91
CA LYS A 101 84.30 44.13 57.26
C LYS A 101 83.08 44.15 56.34
N LEU A 102 81.97 44.71 56.79
CA LEU A 102 80.74 44.79 56.01
C LEU A 102 80.91 45.63 54.76
N LEU A 103 81.54 46.81 54.88
CA LEU A 103 81.76 47.71 53.75
C LEU A 103 82.76 47.15 52.75
N GLN A 104 83.89 46.59 53.22
CA GLN A 104 84.89 45.96 52.34
C GLN A 104 84.36 44.73 51.60
N ASN A 105 83.46 43.97 52.22
CA ASN A 105 82.84 42.80 51.62
C ASN A 105 81.54 43.11 50.88
N SER A 106 81.18 44.39 50.70
CA SER A 106 79.98 44.77 49.97
C SER A 106 80.10 44.39 48.50
N SER A 107 79.39 43.34 48.09
CA SER A 107 79.37 42.86 46.71
C SER A 107 78.56 43.78 45.78
N GLN A 108 77.65 44.56 46.35
CA GLN A 108 76.62 45.28 45.61
C GLN A 108 77.07 46.65 45.09
N ASP A 109 78.02 47.30 45.75
CA ASP A 109 78.43 48.65 45.36
C ASP A 109 79.93 48.90 45.56
N ALA A 110 80.57 49.44 44.53
CA ALA A 110 82.00 49.72 44.53
C ALA A 110 82.39 50.88 45.46
N GLY A 111 81.49 51.86 45.65
CA GLY A 111 81.72 53.00 46.53
C GLY A 111 81.68 52.63 48.02
N LEU A 112 80.83 51.67 48.41
CA LEU A 112 80.82 51.11 49.76
C LEU A 112 82.14 50.38 50.07
N ARG A 113 82.67 49.61 49.10
CA ARG A 113 83.98 48.96 49.23
C ARG A 113 85.11 49.97 49.40
N GLU A 114 85.07 51.05 48.62
CA GLU A 114 86.02 52.15 48.74
C GLU A 114 85.93 52.84 50.12
N GLN A 115 84.73 53.09 50.62
CA GLN A 115 84.51 53.64 51.96
C GLN A 115 85.00 52.67 53.05
N GLY A 116 84.80 51.36 52.90
CA GLY A 116 85.34 50.34 53.81
C GLY A 116 86.86 50.33 53.86
N ALA A 117 87.53 50.48 52.71
CA ALA A 117 88.99 50.61 52.64
C ALA A 117 89.49 51.89 53.33
N LYS A 118 88.87 53.04 53.02
CA LYS A 118 89.19 54.33 53.65
C LYS A 118 88.94 54.31 55.17
N LEU A 119 87.86 53.66 55.60
CA LEU A 119 87.52 53.49 57.01
C LEU A 119 88.58 52.67 57.73
N ALA A 120 89.01 51.54 57.16
CA ALA A 120 90.04 50.69 57.76
C ALA A 120 91.36 51.44 57.95
N GLU A 121 91.81 52.15 56.92
CA GLU A 121 93.03 52.95 56.96
C GLU A 121 92.94 54.09 57.99
N THR A 122 91.83 54.84 57.98
CA THR A 122 91.62 55.98 58.88
C THR A 122 91.42 55.53 60.32
N TRP A 123 90.75 54.39 60.54
CA TRP A 123 90.64 53.76 61.87
C TRP A 123 92.00 53.32 62.39
N GLY A 124 92.86 52.75 61.53
CA GLY A 124 94.24 52.40 61.89
C GLY A 124 95.05 53.61 62.36
N ARG A 125 94.97 54.74 61.62
CA ARG A 125 95.61 56.00 62.04
C ARG A 125 95.03 56.56 63.34
N TYR A 126 93.70 56.55 63.47
CA TYR A 126 93.00 56.94 64.69
C TYR A 126 93.46 56.11 65.90
N LYS A 127 93.54 54.78 65.76
CA LYS A 127 93.99 53.87 66.81
C LYS A 127 95.44 54.11 67.20
N ALA A 128 96.33 54.37 66.24
CA ALA A 128 97.72 54.71 66.52
C ALA A 128 97.83 56.02 67.32
N ALA A 129 97.07 57.06 66.94
CA ALA A 129 97.01 58.32 67.67
C ALA A 129 96.45 58.14 69.09
N VAL A 130 95.40 57.32 69.24
CA VAL A 130 94.84 56.94 70.54
C VAL A 130 95.84 56.17 71.40
N GLY A 131 96.61 55.23 70.83
CA GLY A 131 97.64 54.48 71.56
C GLY A 131 98.71 55.40 72.15
N LYS A 132 99.15 56.41 71.39
CA LYS A 132 100.06 57.45 71.89
C LYS A 132 99.46 58.21 73.09
N ILE A 133 98.17 58.55 73.02
CA ILE A 133 97.45 59.24 74.11
C ILE A 133 97.32 58.35 75.34
N GLN A 134 97.10 57.05 75.16
CA GLN A 134 97.07 56.08 76.26
C GLN A 134 98.42 56.00 76.96
N GLU A 135 99.52 55.89 76.21
CA GLU A 135 100.88 55.91 76.80
C GLU A 135 101.18 57.20 77.56
N MET A 136 100.78 58.36 77.01
CA MET A 136 100.92 59.66 77.68
C MET A 136 100.12 59.71 78.99
N ALA A 137 98.86 59.25 78.96
CA ALA A 137 98.02 59.19 80.15
C ALA A 137 98.57 58.21 81.21
N ASP A 138 99.17 57.10 80.80
CA ASP A 138 99.80 56.10 81.69
C ASP A 138 101.08 56.63 82.35
N ARG A 139 101.81 57.52 81.68
CA ARG A 139 102.96 58.24 82.26
C ARG A 139 102.57 59.48 83.07
N GLY A 140 101.27 59.80 83.14
CA GLY A 140 100.76 60.98 83.86
C GLY A 140 101.09 62.31 83.18
N ASP A 141 101.28 62.31 81.85
CA ASP A 141 101.63 63.50 81.08
C ASP A 141 100.44 64.50 81.05
N PRO A 142 100.61 65.73 81.58
CA PRO A 142 99.54 66.73 81.62
C PRO A 142 99.12 67.21 80.22
N THR A 143 99.91 66.95 79.18
CA THR A 143 99.61 67.34 77.79
C THR A 143 98.78 66.31 77.01
N ALA A 144 98.44 65.16 77.61
CA ALA A 144 97.64 64.10 76.97
C ALA A 144 96.27 64.59 76.45
N MET A 145 95.62 65.52 77.18
CA MET A 145 94.35 66.12 76.75
C MET A 145 94.52 67.07 75.55
N ASP A 146 95.64 67.79 75.47
CA ASP A 146 95.93 68.66 74.32
C ASP A 146 96.20 67.80 73.07
N GLU A 147 96.92 66.69 73.23
CA GLU A 147 97.16 65.73 72.15
C GLU A 147 95.87 65.02 71.68
N LEU A 148 94.91 64.76 72.58
CA LEU A 148 93.59 64.24 72.23
C LEU A 148 92.81 65.18 71.29
N HIS A 149 92.99 66.50 71.42
CA HIS A 149 92.31 67.49 70.58
C HIS A 149 93.00 67.77 69.25
N LYS A 150 94.19 67.20 69.00
CA LYS A 150 94.94 67.37 67.74
C LYS A 150 94.57 66.29 66.72
N ASP A 151 95.52 65.42 66.37
CA ASP A 151 95.38 64.46 65.28
C ASP A 151 94.27 63.44 65.58
N SER A 152 94.16 62.93 66.81
CA SER A 152 93.12 61.94 67.13
C SER A 152 91.68 62.48 67.00
N ALA A 153 91.44 63.77 67.30
CA ALA A 153 90.15 64.43 67.05
C ALA A 153 89.87 64.55 65.55
N ALA A 154 90.86 64.95 64.76
CA ALA A 154 90.75 65.03 63.30
C ALA A 154 90.47 63.66 62.68
N GLN A 155 91.20 62.61 63.10
CA GLN A 155 90.98 61.24 62.65
C GLN A 155 89.61 60.69 63.10
N HIS A 156 89.15 61.01 64.32
CA HIS A 156 87.81 60.64 64.78
C HIS A 156 86.71 61.25 63.89
N ILE A 157 86.82 62.53 63.57
CA ILE A 157 85.88 63.22 62.68
C ILE A 157 85.91 62.57 61.29
N ALA A 158 87.10 62.23 60.77
CA ALA A 158 87.24 61.55 59.49
C ALA A 158 86.57 60.17 59.49
N VAL A 159 86.79 59.34 60.52
CA VAL A 159 86.10 58.04 60.71
C VAL A 159 84.58 58.23 60.71
N ARG A 160 84.07 59.19 61.49
CA ARG A 160 82.63 59.48 61.56
C ARG A 160 82.08 59.89 60.19
N ASN A 161 82.77 60.78 59.47
CA ASN A 161 82.32 61.25 58.17
C ASN A 161 82.28 60.11 57.14
N ILE A 162 83.30 59.24 57.11
CA ILE A 162 83.30 58.06 56.22
C ILE A 162 82.11 57.15 56.51
N LEU A 163 81.80 56.90 57.79
CA LEU A 163 80.64 56.08 58.18
C LEU A 163 79.31 56.75 57.82
N LEU A 164 79.19 58.07 57.97
CA LEU A 164 77.97 58.80 57.56
C LEU A 164 77.80 58.82 56.04
N ASP A 165 78.88 58.97 55.28
CA ASP A 165 78.82 58.91 53.81
C ASP A 165 78.49 57.48 53.34
N ALA A 166 78.93 56.45 54.06
CA ALA A 166 78.53 55.08 53.81
C ALA A 166 77.06 54.83 54.14
N ALA A 167 76.55 55.39 55.23
CA ALA A 167 75.13 55.32 55.56
C ALA A 167 74.26 56.01 54.49
N LYS A 168 74.64 57.21 54.03
CA LYS A 168 73.93 57.90 52.93
C LYS A 168 73.91 57.08 51.65
N ARG A 169 75.03 56.45 51.31
CA ARG A 169 75.12 55.62 50.10
C ARG A 169 74.26 54.36 50.21
N GLN A 170 74.20 53.75 51.40
CA GLN A 170 73.31 52.63 51.66
C GLN A 170 71.82 53.04 51.59
N GLU A 171 71.47 54.24 52.05
CA GLU A 171 70.11 54.80 51.96
C GLU A 171 69.70 55.07 50.49
N GLU A 172 70.62 55.58 49.66
CA GLU A 172 70.37 55.80 48.23
C GLU A 172 70.12 54.48 47.48
N LEU A 173 70.90 53.44 47.77
CA LEU A 173 70.68 52.10 47.22
C LEU A 173 69.31 51.54 47.63
N ALA A 174 68.90 51.73 48.90
CA ALA A 174 67.59 51.29 49.38
C ALA A 174 66.45 51.98 48.63
N ARG A 175 66.60 53.29 48.36
CA ARG A 175 65.63 54.07 47.62
C ARG A 175 65.50 53.57 46.18
N LEU A 176 66.62 53.38 45.47
CA LEU A 176 66.60 52.89 44.09
C LEU A 176 65.94 51.50 43.97
N ASP A 177 66.22 50.59 44.90
CA ASP A 177 65.58 49.27 44.94
C ASP A 177 64.06 49.37 45.14
N THR A 178 63.59 50.29 45.99
CA THR A 178 62.15 50.52 46.18
C THR A 178 61.47 51.11 44.96
N GLU A 179 62.10 52.08 44.29
CA GLU A 179 61.57 52.69 43.06
C GLU A 179 61.51 51.66 41.91
N HIS A 180 62.54 50.83 41.76
CA HIS A 180 62.56 49.74 40.77
C HIS A 180 61.53 48.65 41.05
N ALA A 181 61.29 48.32 42.32
CA ALA A 181 60.25 47.37 42.72
C ALA A 181 58.85 47.92 42.43
N ALA A 182 58.60 49.19 42.75
CA ALA A 182 57.31 49.85 42.48
C ALA A 182 56.99 49.90 40.97
N ALA A 183 57.95 50.31 40.13
CA ALA A 183 57.78 50.35 38.68
C ALA A 183 57.60 48.95 38.04
N ALA A 184 58.16 47.91 38.65
CA ALA A 184 57.92 46.53 38.23
C ALA A 184 56.49 46.07 38.55
N VAL A 185 55.96 46.42 39.74
CA VAL A 185 54.59 46.10 40.13
C VAL A 185 53.58 46.81 39.22
N GLU A 186 53.79 48.10 38.92
CA GLU A 186 52.89 48.88 38.07
C GLU A 186 52.84 48.37 36.62
N ARG A 187 54.00 48.06 36.02
CA ARG A 187 54.05 47.47 34.67
C ARG A 187 53.32 46.13 34.60
N THR A 188 53.51 45.26 35.59
CA THR A 188 52.83 43.96 35.60
C THR A 188 51.33 44.11 35.83
N PHE A 189 50.90 45.07 36.65
CA PHE A 189 49.48 45.37 36.85
C PHE A 189 48.78 45.77 35.54
N TRP A 190 49.38 46.68 34.77
CA TRP A 190 48.83 47.08 33.46
C TRP A 190 48.90 45.97 32.42
N ALA A 191 49.98 45.18 32.39
CA ALA A 191 50.10 44.02 31.50
C ALA A 191 49.03 42.95 31.77
N LEU A 192 48.76 42.63 33.04
CA LEU A 192 47.69 41.70 33.42
C LEU A 192 46.30 42.27 33.12
N SER A 193 46.08 43.56 33.38
CA SER A 193 44.79 44.22 33.11
C SER A 193 44.46 44.24 31.61
N THR A 194 45.44 44.53 30.75
CA THR A 194 45.26 44.50 29.30
C THR A 194 45.00 43.08 28.77
N LEU A 195 45.70 42.07 29.30
CA LEU A 195 45.47 40.67 28.96
C LEU A 195 44.04 40.21 29.32
N ILE A 196 43.57 40.56 30.52
CA ILE A 196 42.21 40.24 30.98
C ILE A 196 41.15 40.93 30.11
N ALA A 197 41.34 42.21 29.80
CA ALA A 197 40.42 42.95 28.94
C ALA A 197 40.33 42.33 27.53
N LEU A 198 41.47 42.01 26.92
CA LEU A 198 41.53 41.39 25.59
C LEU A 198 40.85 40.01 25.58
N ALA A 199 41.12 39.18 26.58
CA ALA A 199 40.51 37.87 26.69
C ALA A 199 38.99 37.94 26.87
N THR A 200 38.49 38.93 27.61
CA THR A 200 37.05 39.17 27.79
C THR A 200 36.39 39.54 26.46
N VAL A 201 37.00 40.45 25.70
CA VAL A 201 36.48 40.86 24.38
C VAL A 201 36.44 39.67 23.42
N ILE A 202 37.52 38.89 23.33
CA ILE A 202 37.57 37.70 22.48
C ILE A 202 36.53 36.66 22.93
N GLY A 203 36.39 36.43 24.24
CA GLY A 203 35.38 35.53 24.81
C GLY A 203 33.95 35.94 24.44
N CYS A 204 33.63 37.23 24.54
CA CYS A 204 32.33 37.78 24.13
C CYS A 204 32.08 37.59 22.62
N LEU A 205 33.08 37.88 21.77
CA LEU A 205 32.95 37.71 20.32
C LEU A 205 32.75 36.24 19.94
N LEU A 206 33.49 35.32 20.54
CA LEU A 206 33.32 33.88 20.34
C LEU A 206 31.97 33.39 20.85
N GLY A 207 31.50 33.90 21.99
CA GLY A 207 30.17 33.61 22.54
C GLY A 207 29.04 34.06 21.61
N LEU A 208 29.09 35.31 21.13
CA LEU A 208 28.12 35.84 20.17
C LEU A 208 28.14 35.08 18.84
N TRP A 209 29.33 34.72 18.35
CA TRP A 209 29.47 33.90 17.14
C TRP A 209 28.86 32.51 17.31
N LEU A 210 29.05 31.88 18.48
CA LEU A 210 28.48 30.58 18.80
C LEU A 210 26.96 30.62 18.87
N VAL A 211 26.39 31.58 19.62
CA VAL A 211 24.93 31.79 19.73
C VAL A 211 24.33 32.03 18.35
N ARG A 212 24.93 32.93 17.56
CA ARG A 212 24.43 33.24 16.21
C ARG A 212 24.48 32.04 15.28
N THR A 213 25.50 31.18 15.41
CA THR A 213 25.61 29.96 14.61
C THR A 213 24.57 28.92 14.99
N ILE A 214 24.35 28.69 16.30
CA ILE A 214 23.34 27.73 16.79
C ILE A 214 21.94 28.19 16.38
N MET A 215 21.61 29.47 16.64
CA MET A 215 20.33 30.05 16.26
C MET A 215 20.09 29.96 14.75
N ARG A 216 21.12 30.07 13.91
CA ARG A 216 20.99 29.91 12.46
C ARG A 216 20.77 28.45 12.04
N GLN A 217 21.43 27.49 12.70
CA GLN A 217 21.25 26.06 12.41
C GLN A 217 19.88 25.53 12.86
N LEU A 218 19.39 26.00 14.01
CA LEU A 218 18.06 25.65 14.50
C LEU A 218 16.94 26.35 13.72
N GLY A 219 17.21 27.54 13.17
CA GLY A 219 16.21 28.33 12.43
C GLY A 219 15.39 29.27 13.33
N GLY A 220 15.44 29.07 14.65
CA GLY A 220 14.70 29.83 15.65
C GLY A 220 15.22 29.55 17.06
N GLU A 221 14.42 29.90 18.06
CA GLU A 221 14.69 29.57 19.46
C GLU A 221 14.56 28.06 19.69
N PRO A 222 15.44 27.44 20.52
CA PRO A 222 15.39 26.00 20.80
C PRO A 222 14.06 25.53 21.42
N THR A 223 13.46 26.36 22.27
CA THR A 223 12.15 26.12 22.89
C THR A 223 11.05 26.03 21.84
N TYR A 224 10.99 26.97 20.90
CA TYR A 224 10.02 26.94 19.81
C TYR A 224 10.16 25.71 18.91
N ALA A 225 11.40 25.32 18.57
CA ALA A 225 11.63 24.10 17.80
C ALA A 225 11.14 22.84 18.53
N ALA A 226 11.34 22.77 19.86
CA ALA A 226 10.83 21.69 20.69
C ALA A 226 9.30 21.69 20.78
N GLU A 227 8.67 22.85 20.90
CA GLU A 227 7.20 23.01 20.89
C GLU A 227 6.60 22.52 19.56
N ILE A 228 7.15 22.93 18.41
CA ILE A 228 6.69 22.47 17.09
C ILE A 228 6.84 20.95 16.96
N ALA A 229 7.96 20.39 17.41
CA ALA A 229 8.15 18.94 17.40
C ALA A 229 7.10 18.23 18.27
N GLN A 230 6.76 18.80 19.43
CA GLN A 230 5.77 18.24 20.35
C GLN A 230 4.34 18.34 19.79
N GLU A 231 4.00 19.43 19.11
CA GLU A 231 2.73 19.59 18.39
C GLU A 231 2.58 18.53 17.30
N VAL A 232 3.61 18.33 16.46
CA VAL A 232 3.61 17.27 15.43
C VAL A 232 3.50 15.88 16.07
N ALA A 233 4.21 15.60 17.15
CA ALA A 233 4.16 14.32 17.86
C ALA A 233 2.79 14.03 18.49
N ARG A 234 2.05 15.07 18.90
CA ARG A 234 0.66 14.96 19.40
C ARG A 234 -0.38 14.88 18.27
N GLY A 235 0.06 14.90 17.01
CA GLY A 235 -0.81 14.86 15.85
C GLY A 235 -1.36 16.23 15.42
N ASN A 236 -0.95 17.33 16.05
CA ASN A 236 -1.38 18.66 15.63
C ASN A 236 -0.56 19.14 14.41
N LEU A 237 -1.08 18.89 13.22
CA LEU A 237 -0.49 19.32 11.95
C LEU A 237 -1.08 20.64 11.46
N ALA A 238 -2.01 21.24 12.20
CA ALA A 238 -2.63 22.51 11.85
C ALA A 238 -1.75 23.72 12.21
N VAL A 239 -0.73 23.53 13.05
CA VAL A 239 0.19 24.59 13.49
C VAL A 239 0.99 25.12 12.30
N ALA A 240 1.01 26.44 12.16
CA ALA A 240 1.86 27.14 11.22
C ALA A 240 3.27 27.30 11.80
N VAL A 241 4.25 26.66 11.16
CA VAL A 241 5.66 26.78 11.55
C VAL A 241 6.19 28.09 11.00
N GLN A 242 6.55 29.02 11.88
CA GLN A 242 7.10 30.32 11.50
C GLN A 242 8.58 30.15 11.16
N LEU A 243 8.92 30.36 9.89
CA LEU A 243 10.30 30.29 9.40
C LEU A 243 10.86 31.70 9.22
N ARG A 244 12.18 31.82 9.35
CA ARG A 244 12.87 33.04 8.95
C ARG A 244 12.79 33.19 7.42
N PRO A 245 12.71 34.42 6.89
CA PRO A 245 12.69 34.64 5.45
C PRO A 245 13.89 33.98 4.75
N GLY A 246 13.62 33.10 3.78
CA GLY A 246 14.64 32.38 3.00
C GLY A 246 15.33 31.21 3.74
N ASP A 247 14.81 30.77 4.88
CA ASP A 247 15.35 29.62 5.61
C ASP A 247 14.77 28.29 5.11
N GLU A 248 15.59 27.53 4.37
CA GLU A 248 15.22 26.23 3.80
C GLU A 248 15.99 25.06 4.41
N VAL A 249 17.01 25.33 5.23
CA VAL A 249 18.02 24.33 5.61
C VAL A 249 18.08 24.09 7.12
N SER A 250 17.45 24.95 7.93
CA SER A 250 17.43 24.78 9.38
C SER A 250 16.62 23.57 9.82
N VAL A 251 16.83 23.17 11.09
CA VAL A 251 16.01 22.12 11.71
C VAL A 251 14.52 22.48 11.68
N LEU A 252 14.18 23.75 11.92
CA LEU A 252 12.81 24.23 11.86
C LEU A 252 12.21 24.16 10.45
N ALA A 253 13.01 24.47 9.41
CA ALA A 253 12.59 24.30 8.01
C ALA A 253 12.33 22.82 7.66
N ALA A 254 13.21 21.91 8.12
CA ALA A 254 13.01 20.48 7.96
C ALA A 254 11.75 19.97 8.71
N MET A 255 11.49 20.47 9.91
CA MET A 255 10.26 20.17 10.67
C MET A 255 9.00 20.71 9.97
N ALA A 256 9.06 21.91 9.40
CA ALA A 256 7.95 22.47 8.62
C ALA A 256 7.64 21.60 7.38
N ALA A 257 8.67 21.16 6.66
CA ALA A 257 8.53 20.24 5.54
C ALA A 257 7.96 18.88 5.97
N MET A 258 8.46 18.32 7.08
CA MET A 258 7.93 17.07 7.67
C MET A 258 6.45 17.21 8.03
N ARG A 259 6.06 18.27 8.72
CA ARG A 259 4.67 18.57 9.09
C ARG A 259 3.78 18.73 7.87
N SER A 260 4.26 19.41 6.83
CA SER A 260 3.52 19.59 5.57
C SER A 260 3.29 18.25 4.86
N ASN A 261 4.34 17.43 4.73
CA ASN A 261 4.24 16.13 4.09
C ASN A 261 3.33 15.17 4.86
N LEU A 262 3.43 15.14 6.19
CA LEU A 262 2.51 14.36 7.03
C LEU A 262 1.06 14.84 6.86
N ALA A 263 0.83 16.15 6.82
CA ALA A 263 -0.51 16.70 6.61
C ALA A 263 -1.09 16.30 5.25
N GLN A 264 -0.27 16.33 4.20
CA GLN A 264 -0.67 15.90 2.87
C GLN A 264 -0.99 14.39 2.82
N LEU A 265 -0.16 13.55 3.45
CA LEU A 265 -0.40 12.11 3.54
C LEU A 265 -1.69 11.80 4.31
N VAL A 266 -1.91 12.42 5.47
CA VAL A 266 -3.14 12.26 6.27
C VAL A 266 -4.36 12.70 5.45
N SER A 267 -4.27 13.84 4.75
CA SER A 267 -5.36 14.32 3.87
C SER A 267 -5.66 13.32 2.74
N GLN A 268 -4.63 12.76 2.12
CA GLN A 268 -4.79 11.79 1.03
C GLN A 268 -5.37 10.47 1.52
N VAL A 269 -4.96 9.99 2.71
CA VAL A 269 -5.53 8.79 3.34
C VAL A 269 -7.00 9.01 3.68
N ARG A 270 -7.36 10.17 4.24
CA ARG A 270 -8.76 10.52 4.53
C ARG A 270 -9.61 10.54 3.26
N GLN A 271 -9.17 11.24 2.22
CA GLN A 271 -9.88 11.31 0.94
C GLN A 271 -10.02 9.93 0.27
N SER A 272 -8.97 9.11 0.32
CA SER A 272 -8.99 7.75 -0.25
C SER A 272 -9.96 6.86 0.54
N SER A 273 -9.98 6.97 1.87
CA SER A 273 -10.89 6.20 2.72
C SER A 273 -12.35 6.63 2.52
N GLU A 274 -12.65 7.92 2.41
CA GLU A 274 -13.98 8.44 2.05
C GLU A 274 -14.43 7.93 0.67
N SER A 275 -13.51 7.84 -0.29
CA SER A 275 -13.77 7.27 -1.62
C SER A 275 -14.07 5.77 -1.56
N ILE A 276 -13.31 5.00 -0.77
CA ILE A 276 -13.56 3.56 -0.54
C ILE A 276 -14.92 3.35 0.13
N ALA A 277 -15.26 4.13 1.15
CA ALA A 277 -16.55 4.04 1.83
C ALA A 277 -17.73 4.33 0.88
N THR A 278 -17.57 5.34 0.01
CA THR A 278 -18.56 5.66 -1.03
C THR A 278 -18.70 4.51 -2.03
N GLY A 279 -17.59 3.98 -2.53
CA GLY A 279 -17.58 2.84 -3.45
C GLY A 279 -18.19 1.57 -2.83
N ALA A 280 -17.88 1.27 -1.58
CA ALA A 280 -18.46 0.16 -0.84
C ALA A 280 -19.99 0.30 -0.68
N THR A 281 -20.49 1.51 -0.42
CA THR A 281 -21.93 1.79 -0.35
C THR A 281 -22.62 1.59 -1.69
N GLN A 282 -21.95 2.00 -2.79
CA GLN A 282 -22.45 1.76 -4.14
C GLN A 282 -22.51 0.27 -4.48
N ILE A 283 -21.48 -0.50 -4.10
CA ILE A 283 -21.47 -1.96 -4.26
C ILE A 283 -22.61 -2.60 -3.46
N ALA A 284 -22.79 -2.21 -2.19
CA ALA A 284 -23.88 -2.74 -1.36
C ALA A 284 -25.27 -2.45 -1.95
N THR A 285 -25.47 -1.25 -2.49
CA THR A 285 -26.70 -0.88 -3.19
C THR A 285 -26.88 -1.72 -4.47
N GLY A 286 -25.82 -1.87 -5.27
CA GLY A 286 -25.84 -2.70 -6.48
C GLY A 286 -26.10 -4.18 -6.18
N ASN A 287 -25.59 -4.69 -5.06
CA ASN A 287 -25.88 -6.06 -4.61
C ASN A 287 -27.34 -6.23 -4.18
N THR A 288 -27.95 -5.22 -3.58
CA THR A 288 -29.37 -5.26 -3.23
C THR A 288 -30.24 -5.37 -4.49
N ASP A 289 -29.93 -4.59 -5.53
CA ASP A 289 -30.58 -4.70 -6.84
C ASP A 289 -30.35 -6.08 -7.48
N LEU A 290 -29.11 -6.58 -7.44
CA LEU A 290 -28.78 -7.90 -7.98
C LEU A 290 -29.50 -9.02 -7.21
N SER A 291 -29.65 -8.90 -5.88
CA SER A 291 -30.44 -9.82 -5.06
C SER A 291 -31.89 -9.88 -5.54
N GLN A 292 -32.55 -8.72 -5.66
CA GLN A 292 -33.93 -8.63 -6.14
C GLN A 292 -34.10 -9.24 -7.52
N ARG A 293 -33.17 -8.96 -8.45
CA ARG A 293 -33.20 -9.54 -9.79
C ARG A 293 -32.98 -11.05 -9.78
N THR A 294 -32.12 -11.55 -8.90
CA THR A 294 -31.86 -12.99 -8.72
C THR A 294 -33.09 -13.70 -8.14
N GLU A 295 -33.78 -13.08 -7.18
CA GLU A 295 -35.05 -13.59 -6.63
C GLU A 295 -36.16 -13.64 -7.69
N VAL A 296 -36.33 -12.56 -8.48
CA VAL A 296 -37.27 -12.54 -9.60
C VAL A 296 -36.91 -13.59 -10.64
N GLN A 297 -35.62 -13.76 -10.95
CA GLN A 297 -35.15 -14.79 -11.87
C GLN A 297 -35.44 -16.20 -11.36
N ALA A 298 -35.24 -16.47 -10.07
CA ALA A 298 -35.57 -17.74 -9.45
C ALA A 298 -37.07 -18.04 -9.55
N SER A 299 -37.93 -17.04 -9.27
CA SER A 299 -39.39 -17.17 -9.43
C SER A 299 -39.79 -17.48 -10.87
N ASN A 300 -39.21 -16.77 -11.85
CA ASN A 300 -39.49 -17.01 -13.27
C ASN A 300 -38.99 -18.39 -13.73
N LEU A 301 -37.86 -18.86 -13.19
CA LEU A 301 -37.34 -20.20 -13.46
C LEU A 301 -38.26 -21.28 -12.89
N GLN A 302 -38.82 -21.08 -11.69
CA GLN A 302 -39.82 -22.00 -11.11
C GLN A 302 -41.08 -22.09 -11.98
N GLU A 303 -41.61 -20.96 -12.45
CA GLU A 303 -42.78 -20.94 -13.34
C GLU A 303 -42.47 -21.62 -14.69
N THR A 304 -41.27 -21.37 -15.24
CA THR A 304 -40.79 -22.01 -16.46
C THR A 304 -40.63 -23.52 -16.28
N ALA A 305 -40.07 -23.97 -15.15
CA ALA A 305 -39.91 -25.38 -14.83
C ALA A 305 -41.27 -26.09 -14.70
N ALA A 306 -42.24 -25.47 -14.02
CA ALA A 306 -43.61 -26.00 -13.91
C ALA A 306 -44.28 -26.11 -15.29
N SER A 307 -44.14 -25.07 -16.13
CA SER A 307 -44.66 -25.08 -17.51
C SER A 307 -44.00 -26.18 -18.35
N MET A 308 -42.71 -26.45 -18.14
CA MET A 308 -41.99 -27.54 -18.81
C MET A 308 -42.45 -28.93 -18.34
N GLU A 309 -42.76 -29.11 -17.05
CA GLU A 309 -43.36 -30.35 -16.56
C GLU A 309 -44.74 -30.60 -17.17
N GLU A 310 -45.59 -29.57 -17.23
CA GLU A 310 -46.91 -29.66 -17.87
C GLU A 310 -46.79 -29.98 -19.37
N MET A 311 -45.86 -29.32 -20.07
CA MET A 311 -45.61 -29.58 -21.48
C MET A 311 -45.07 -30.99 -21.72
N ASN A 312 -44.15 -31.47 -20.88
CA ASN A 312 -43.65 -32.84 -20.95
C ASN A 312 -44.76 -33.88 -20.70
N SER A 313 -45.67 -33.61 -19.76
CA SER A 313 -46.87 -34.43 -19.53
C SER A 313 -47.78 -34.46 -20.76
N THR A 314 -48.02 -33.31 -21.38
CA THR A 314 -48.87 -33.17 -22.58
C THR A 314 -48.27 -33.89 -23.79
N ILE A 315 -46.93 -33.83 -23.95
CA ILE A 315 -46.23 -34.58 -25.01
C ILE A 315 -46.33 -36.08 -24.77
N LYS A 316 -46.13 -36.57 -23.54
CA LYS A 316 -46.33 -38.00 -23.21
C LYS A 316 -47.74 -38.47 -23.55
N GLN A 317 -48.75 -37.70 -23.15
CA GLN A 317 -50.14 -38.00 -23.51
C GLN A 317 -50.38 -37.97 -25.03
N SER A 318 -49.70 -37.08 -25.75
CA SER A 318 -49.78 -37.01 -27.22
C SER A 318 -49.15 -38.24 -27.87
N VAL A 319 -48.03 -38.74 -27.36
CA VAL A 319 -47.40 -40.01 -27.81
C VAL A 319 -48.37 -41.18 -27.64
N ASP A 320 -48.98 -41.32 -26.46
CA ASP A 320 -49.96 -42.40 -26.19
C ASP A 320 -51.19 -42.29 -27.11
N THR A 321 -51.65 -41.05 -27.36
CA THR A 321 -52.78 -40.78 -28.26
C THR A 321 -52.45 -41.15 -29.70
N VAL A 322 -51.27 -40.79 -30.18
CA VAL A 322 -50.78 -41.15 -31.52
C VAL A 322 -50.67 -42.66 -31.67
N GLN A 323 -50.13 -43.36 -30.68
CA GLN A 323 -50.01 -44.82 -30.69
C GLN A 323 -51.39 -45.49 -30.77
N THR A 324 -52.35 -45.01 -29.97
CA THR A 324 -53.75 -45.49 -30.00
C THR A 324 -54.42 -45.21 -31.34
N ALA A 325 -54.25 -43.99 -31.88
CA ALA A 325 -54.83 -43.59 -33.17
C ALA A 325 -54.25 -44.40 -34.33
N SER A 326 -52.95 -44.69 -34.31
CA SER A 326 -52.27 -45.54 -35.31
C SER A 326 -52.84 -46.96 -35.32
N GLN A 327 -53.07 -47.51 -34.13
CA GLN A 327 -53.65 -48.85 -33.97
C GLN A 327 -55.11 -48.88 -34.45
N LEU A 328 -55.89 -47.83 -34.17
CA LEU A 328 -57.26 -47.69 -34.64
C LEU A 328 -57.33 -47.56 -36.17
N ALA A 329 -56.47 -46.75 -36.78
CA ALA A 329 -56.39 -46.60 -38.23
C ALA A 329 -56.02 -47.92 -38.92
N THR A 330 -55.09 -48.68 -38.36
CA THR A 330 -54.72 -50.01 -38.85
C THR A 330 -55.90 -50.99 -38.78
N SER A 331 -56.64 -50.99 -37.68
CA SER A 331 -57.85 -51.82 -37.51
C SER A 331 -58.98 -51.43 -38.46
N ALA A 332 -59.19 -50.12 -38.66
CA ALA A 332 -60.17 -49.59 -39.60
C ALA A 332 -59.84 -49.97 -41.05
N SER A 333 -58.57 -49.88 -41.45
CA SER A 333 -58.09 -50.30 -42.77
C SER A 333 -58.31 -51.80 -42.99
N ALA A 334 -58.00 -52.64 -41.99
CA ALA A 334 -58.24 -54.09 -42.06
C ALA A 334 -59.74 -54.43 -42.17
N THR A 335 -60.60 -53.65 -41.52
CA THR A 335 -62.07 -53.83 -41.59
C THR A 335 -62.61 -53.38 -42.95
N ALA A 336 -62.18 -52.25 -43.47
CA ALA A 336 -62.56 -51.77 -44.81
C ALA A 336 -62.11 -52.74 -45.90
N LYS A 337 -60.90 -53.32 -45.77
CA LYS A 337 -60.39 -54.35 -46.69
C LYS A 337 -61.29 -55.60 -46.70
N ARG A 338 -61.66 -56.12 -45.52
CA ARG A 338 -62.63 -57.23 -45.42
C ARG A 338 -64.00 -56.85 -45.98
N GLY A 339 -64.45 -55.62 -45.79
CA GLY A 339 -65.67 -55.10 -46.40
C GLY A 339 -65.62 -55.14 -47.93
N GLY A 340 -64.50 -54.72 -48.52
CA GLY A 340 -64.24 -54.82 -49.96
C GLY A 340 -64.27 -56.25 -50.48
N GLU A 341 -63.67 -57.21 -49.75
CA GLU A 341 -63.72 -58.64 -50.11
C GLU A 341 -65.16 -59.19 -50.10
N VAL A 342 -65.97 -58.85 -49.09
CA VAL A 342 -67.38 -59.26 -49.02
C VAL A 342 -68.18 -58.67 -50.17
N VAL A 343 -67.99 -57.39 -50.48
CA VAL A 343 -68.64 -56.73 -51.62
C VAL A 343 -68.24 -57.39 -52.94
N GLY A 344 -66.96 -57.74 -53.11
CA GLY A 344 -66.47 -58.48 -54.27
C GLY A 344 -67.18 -59.84 -54.45
N ASN A 345 -67.38 -60.58 -53.36
CA ASN A 345 -68.13 -61.84 -53.39
C ASN A 345 -69.61 -61.64 -53.79
N VAL A 346 -70.24 -60.55 -53.33
CA VAL A 346 -71.63 -60.21 -53.72
C VAL A 346 -71.72 -59.88 -55.21
N VAL A 347 -70.77 -59.12 -55.77
CA VAL A 347 -70.72 -58.84 -57.21
C VAL A 347 -70.60 -60.14 -58.02
N SER A 348 -69.71 -61.05 -57.62
CA SER A 348 -69.56 -62.37 -58.27
C SER A 348 -70.88 -63.15 -58.26
N THR A 349 -71.55 -63.19 -57.10
CA THR A 349 -72.84 -63.88 -56.94
C THR A 349 -73.92 -63.25 -57.83
N MET A 350 -73.98 -61.92 -57.93
CA MET A 350 -74.93 -61.22 -58.81
C MET A 350 -74.67 -61.52 -60.29
N GLN A 351 -73.41 -61.67 -60.70
CA GLN A 351 -73.05 -62.08 -62.06
C GLN A 351 -73.52 -63.52 -62.35
N GLU A 352 -73.34 -64.44 -61.40
CA GLU A 352 -73.83 -65.82 -61.50
C GLU A 352 -75.37 -65.87 -61.59
N ILE A 353 -76.08 -65.09 -60.76
CA ILE A 353 -77.55 -64.96 -60.80
C ILE A 353 -78.01 -64.41 -62.16
N THR A 354 -77.32 -63.39 -62.69
CA THR A 354 -77.61 -62.82 -64.01
C THR A 354 -77.45 -63.86 -65.11
N ALA A 355 -76.34 -64.61 -65.09
CA ALA A 355 -76.09 -65.68 -66.05
C ALA A 355 -77.13 -66.80 -65.96
N SER A 356 -77.50 -67.22 -64.76
CA SER A 356 -78.55 -68.22 -64.52
C SER A 356 -79.93 -67.73 -65.01
N SER A 357 -80.26 -66.47 -64.75
CA SER A 357 -81.53 -65.87 -65.17
C SER A 357 -81.65 -65.76 -66.70
N ARG A 358 -80.56 -65.39 -67.39
CA ARG A 358 -80.52 -65.41 -68.88
C ARG A 358 -80.73 -66.81 -69.43
N LYS A 359 -80.07 -67.82 -68.84
CA LYS A 359 -80.25 -69.23 -69.22
C LYS A 359 -81.69 -69.71 -69.03
N ILE A 360 -82.36 -69.29 -67.95
CA ILE A 360 -83.79 -69.56 -67.75
C ILE A 360 -84.61 -68.87 -68.85
N GLY A 361 -84.31 -67.61 -69.17
CA GLY A 361 -84.96 -66.87 -70.27
C GLY A 361 -84.86 -67.59 -71.62
N ASP A 362 -83.69 -68.16 -71.93
CA ASP A 362 -83.47 -68.97 -73.14
C ASP A 362 -84.34 -70.24 -73.14
N ILE A 363 -84.40 -70.96 -72.01
CA ILE A 363 -85.24 -72.16 -71.84
C ILE A 363 -86.72 -71.82 -72.04
N ILE A 364 -87.20 -70.72 -71.43
CA ILE A 364 -88.58 -70.26 -71.60
C ILE A 364 -88.86 -69.88 -73.06
N GLY A 365 -87.89 -69.30 -73.77
CA GLY A 365 -87.97 -69.07 -75.21
C GLY A 365 -88.14 -70.36 -76.03
N VAL A 366 -87.48 -71.44 -75.65
CA VAL A 366 -87.68 -72.77 -76.25
C VAL A 366 -89.08 -73.31 -75.92
N ILE A 367 -89.56 -73.17 -74.68
CA ILE A 367 -90.91 -73.61 -74.28
C ILE A 367 -91.99 -72.86 -75.05
N ASP A 368 -91.87 -71.54 -75.22
CA ASP A 368 -92.76 -70.74 -76.04
C ASP A 368 -92.76 -71.22 -77.51
N SER A 369 -91.58 -71.54 -78.04
CA SER A 369 -91.44 -72.12 -79.39
C SER A 369 -92.11 -73.50 -79.50
N ILE A 370 -92.00 -74.36 -78.48
CA ILE A 370 -92.68 -75.66 -78.43
C ILE A 370 -94.20 -75.47 -78.33
N ALA A 371 -94.67 -74.53 -77.52
CA ALA A 371 -96.09 -74.20 -77.39
C ALA A 371 -96.65 -73.69 -78.72
N PHE A 372 -95.91 -72.84 -79.43
CA PHE A 372 -96.28 -72.38 -80.78
C PHE A 372 -96.34 -73.55 -81.77
N GLN A 373 -95.30 -74.40 -81.83
CA GLN A 373 -95.30 -75.59 -82.69
C GLN A 373 -96.48 -76.53 -82.37
N THR A 374 -96.79 -76.73 -81.09
CA THR A 374 -97.91 -77.56 -80.62
C THR A 374 -99.26 -76.95 -81.02
N ASN A 375 -99.41 -75.63 -80.95
CA ASN A 375 -100.59 -74.90 -81.42
C ASN A 375 -100.80 -75.05 -82.93
N ILE A 376 -99.72 -75.03 -83.74
CA ILE A 376 -99.78 -75.27 -85.19
C ILE A 376 -100.13 -76.74 -85.50
N LEU A 377 -99.50 -77.70 -84.80
CA LEU A 377 -99.82 -79.13 -84.92
C LEU A 377 -101.28 -79.42 -84.58
N ALA A 378 -101.78 -78.84 -83.49
CA ALA A 378 -103.17 -78.98 -83.06
C ALA A 378 -104.16 -78.34 -84.05
N LEU A 379 -103.81 -77.19 -84.64
CA LEU A 379 -104.59 -76.59 -85.72
C LEU A 379 -104.65 -77.50 -86.94
N ASN A 380 -103.51 -78.04 -87.37
CA ASN A 380 -103.44 -78.99 -88.50
C ASN A 380 -104.26 -80.25 -88.22
N ALA A 381 -104.18 -80.79 -86.99
CA ALA A 381 -104.98 -81.94 -86.57
C ALA A 381 -106.48 -81.64 -86.53
N ALA A 382 -106.88 -80.45 -86.07
CA ALA A 382 -108.29 -80.02 -86.08
C ALA A 382 -108.84 -79.87 -87.51
N VAL A 383 -108.01 -79.37 -88.44
CA VAL A 383 -108.36 -79.28 -89.87
C VAL A 383 -108.53 -80.67 -90.49
N GLU A 384 -107.61 -81.61 -90.24
CA GLU A 384 -107.70 -82.96 -90.77
C GLU A 384 -108.86 -83.76 -90.14
N ALA A 385 -109.15 -83.54 -88.86
CA ALA A 385 -110.32 -84.10 -88.18
C ALA A 385 -111.65 -83.58 -88.76
N ALA A 386 -111.72 -82.29 -89.12
CA ALA A 386 -112.88 -81.73 -89.84
C ALA A 386 -113.03 -82.33 -91.25
N ARG A 387 -111.91 -82.68 -91.90
CA ARG A 387 -111.86 -83.33 -93.23
C ARG A 387 -112.36 -84.78 -93.21
N ALA A 388 -112.21 -85.48 -92.09
CA ALA A 388 -112.69 -86.85 -91.89
C ALA A 388 -114.20 -86.96 -91.54
N GLY A 389 -114.94 -85.85 -91.47
CA GLY A 389 -116.39 -85.83 -91.23
C GLY A 389 -116.79 -86.39 -89.85
N GLU A 390 -117.89 -87.14 -89.75
CA GLU A 390 -118.42 -87.67 -88.47
C GLU A 390 -117.44 -88.61 -87.75
N GLN A 391 -116.55 -89.31 -88.48
CA GLN A 391 -115.53 -90.20 -87.87
C GLN A 391 -114.41 -89.42 -87.15
N GLY A 392 -114.25 -88.12 -87.44
CA GLY A 392 -113.20 -87.27 -86.88
C GLY A 392 -113.62 -86.46 -85.64
N ARG A 393 -114.90 -86.49 -85.22
CA ARG A 393 -115.41 -85.62 -84.13
C ARG A 393 -114.64 -85.76 -82.81
N GLY A 394 -114.30 -86.98 -82.41
CA GLY A 394 -113.50 -87.23 -81.20
C GLY A 394 -112.10 -86.62 -81.29
N PHE A 395 -111.45 -86.75 -82.45
CA PHE A 395 -110.14 -86.14 -82.72
C PHE A 395 -110.18 -84.62 -82.77
N ALA A 396 -111.26 -84.02 -83.31
CA ALA A 396 -111.42 -82.57 -83.36
C ALA A 396 -111.51 -81.94 -81.96
N VAL A 397 -112.21 -82.60 -81.01
CA VAL A 397 -112.29 -82.14 -79.61
C VAL A 397 -110.92 -82.22 -78.94
N VAL A 398 -110.19 -83.33 -79.11
CA VAL A 398 -108.82 -83.48 -78.57
C VAL A 398 -107.89 -82.43 -79.18
N ALA A 399 -107.96 -82.19 -80.49
CA ALA A 399 -107.15 -81.18 -81.16
C ALA A 399 -107.45 -79.76 -80.66
N SER A 400 -108.72 -79.42 -80.40
CA SER A 400 -109.10 -78.13 -79.80
C SER A 400 -108.59 -77.99 -78.37
N GLU A 401 -108.63 -79.05 -77.56
CA GLU A 401 -108.12 -79.06 -76.18
C GLU A 401 -106.59 -78.92 -76.15
N VAL A 402 -105.88 -79.64 -77.02
CA VAL A 402 -104.42 -79.51 -77.19
C VAL A 402 -104.06 -78.09 -77.64
N ARG A 403 -104.85 -77.49 -78.54
CA ARG A 403 -104.66 -76.10 -78.98
C ARG A 403 -104.85 -75.11 -77.82
N ASN A 404 -105.90 -75.27 -77.03
CA ASN A 404 -106.15 -74.43 -75.86
C ASN A 404 -105.01 -74.54 -74.84
N LEU A 405 -104.55 -75.76 -74.56
CA LEU A 405 -103.41 -76.02 -73.68
C LEU A 405 -102.12 -75.38 -74.20
N ALA A 406 -101.88 -75.43 -75.52
CA ALA A 406 -100.73 -74.80 -76.16
C ALA A 406 -100.79 -73.27 -76.06
N GLN A 407 -101.96 -72.65 -76.29
CA GLN A 407 -102.14 -71.20 -76.11
C GLN A 407 -101.97 -70.77 -74.66
N ARG A 408 -102.48 -71.56 -73.70
CA ARG A 408 -102.26 -71.33 -72.26
C ARG A 408 -100.79 -71.46 -71.88
N SER A 409 -100.08 -72.44 -72.44
CA SER A 409 -98.65 -72.64 -72.22
C SER A 409 -97.81 -71.50 -72.79
N ALA A 410 -98.16 -70.98 -73.98
CA ALA A 410 -97.52 -69.80 -74.57
C ALA A 410 -97.78 -68.52 -73.74
N GLY A 411 -99.01 -68.33 -73.25
CA GLY A 411 -99.35 -67.23 -72.33
C GLY A 411 -98.53 -67.26 -71.04
N ALA A 412 -98.48 -68.43 -70.39
CA ALA A 412 -97.67 -68.62 -69.18
C ALA A 412 -96.16 -68.47 -69.45
N ALA A 413 -95.65 -68.98 -70.58
CA ALA A 413 -94.26 -68.80 -70.97
C ALA A 413 -93.91 -67.31 -71.18
N LYS A 414 -94.80 -66.53 -71.79
CA LYS A 414 -94.62 -65.09 -71.96
C LYS A 414 -94.60 -64.35 -70.62
N GLU A 415 -95.52 -64.65 -69.70
CA GLU A 415 -95.52 -64.06 -68.35
C GLU A 415 -94.24 -64.39 -67.58
N ILE A 416 -93.76 -65.64 -67.63
CA ILE A 416 -92.49 -66.04 -67.01
C ILE A 416 -91.32 -65.28 -67.65
N LYS A 417 -91.32 -65.14 -68.99
CA LYS A 417 -90.27 -64.40 -69.71
C LYS A 417 -90.22 -62.94 -69.30
N GLU A 418 -91.38 -62.29 -69.12
CA GLU A 418 -91.47 -60.92 -68.62
C GLU A 418 -90.90 -60.80 -67.19
N LEU A 419 -91.25 -61.72 -66.28
CA LEU A 419 -90.71 -61.76 -64.91
C LEU A 419 -89.20 -62.01 -64.86
N ILE A 420 -88.68 -62.87 -65.75
CA ILE A 420 -87.23 -63.13 -65.86
C ILE A 420 -86.50 -61.89 -66.38
N ASN A 421 -87.04 -61.22 -67.40
CA ASN A 421 -86.45 -59.98 -67.89
C ASN A 421 -86.43 -58.89 -66.82
N GLU A 422 -87.53 -58.73 -66.07
CA GLU A 422 -87.59 -57.80 -64.94
C GLU A 422 -86.54 -58.16 -63.86
N SER A 423 -86.39 -59.45 -63.57
CA SER A 423 -85.38 -59.94 -62.61
C SER A 423 -83.95 -59.66 -63.08
N VAL A 424 -83.65 -59.88 -64.37
CA VAL A 424 -82.34 -59.54 -64.95
C VAL A 424 -82.05 -58.05 -64.81
N THR A 425 -83.01 -57.17 -65.15
CA THR A 425 -82.83 -55.72 -65.02
C THR A 425 -82.60 -55.30 -63.56
N LYS A 426 -83.34 -55.88 -62.61
CA LYS A 426 -83.14 -55.60 -61.16
C LYS A 426 -81.78 -56.08 -60.66
N VAL A 427 -81.33 -57.26 -61.09
CA VAL A 427 -80.02 -57.81 -60.71
C VAL A 427 -78.88 -57.01 -61.35
N GLU A 428 -79.00 -56.57 -62.60
CA GLU A 428 -78.01 -55.69 -63.25
C GLU A 428 -77.90 -54.34 -62.53
N THR A 429 -79.03 -53.73 -62.16
CA THR A 429 -79.05 -52.49 -61.37
C THR A 429 -78.42 -52.70 -59.99
N GLY A 430 -78.75 -53.82 -59.32
CA GLY A 430 -78.15 -54.19 -58.04
C GLY A 430 -76.65 -54.42 -58.15
N SER A 431 -76.19 -55.08 -59.21
CA SER A 431 -74.77 -55.30 -59.50
C SER A 431 -74.00 -53.99 -59.68
N GLN A 432 -74.58 -53.02 -60.39
CA GLN A 432 -73.99 -51.68 -60.54
C GLN A 432 -73.84 -50.96 -59.18
N LEU A 433 -74.89 -50.98 -58.34
CA LEU A 433 -74.85 -50.35 -57.02
C LEU A 433 -73.82 -51.00 -56.09
N VAL A 434 -73.73 -52.33 -56.10
CA VAL A 434 -72.75 -53.08 -55.30
C VAL A 434 -71.33 -52.86 -55.82
N ASN A 435 -71.12 -52.81 -57.13
CA ASN A 435 -69.82 -52.46 -57.71
C ASN A 435 -69.38 -51.05 -57.32
N GLN A 436 -70.30 -50.08 -57.35
CA GLN A 436 -70.03 -48.72 -56.89
C GLN A 436 -69.67 -48.70 -55.39
N ALA A 437 -70.36 -49.47 -54.56
CA ALA A 437 -70.01 -49.64 -53.15
C ALA A 437 -68.62 -50.27 -52.96
N GLY A 438 -68.21 -51.17 -53.86
CA GLY A 438 -66.87 -51.77 -53.88
C GLY A 438 -65.78 -50.75 -54.17
N ILE A 439 -65.98 -49.88 -55.17
CA ILE A 439 -65.08 -48.76 -55.48
C ILE A 439 -64.95 -47.83 -54.26
N THR A 440 -66.08 -47.47 -53.64
CA THR A 440 -66.08 -46.60 -52.44
C THR A 440 -65.35 -47.25 -51.25
N MET A 441 -65.39 -48.57 -51.09
CA MET A 441 -64.55 -49.24 -50.08
C MET A 441 -63.05 -49.16 -50.40
N GLY A 442 -62.68 -49.23 -51.69
CA GLY A 442 -61.30 -48.98 -52.13
C GLY A 442 -60.82 -47.58 -51.74
N ASP A 443 -61.64 -46.56 -52.02
CA ASP A 443 -61.35 -45.17 -51.66
C ASP A 443 -61.20 -44.99 -50.14
N ILE A 444 -62.06 -45.64 -49.34
CA ILE A 444 -61.97 -45.63 -47.87
C ILE A 444 -60.64 -46.24 -47.39
N VAL A 445 -60.21 -47.37 -47.96
CA VAL A 445 -58.93 -48.00 -47.60
C VAL A 445 -57.76 -47.06 -47.89
N GLU A 446 -57.78 -46.39 -49.05
CA GLU A 446 -56.73 -45.43 -49.41
C GLU A 446 -56.71 -44.22 -48.46
N GLN A 447 -57.88 -43.65 -48.15
CA GLN A 447 -57.99 -42.52 -47.21
C GLN A 447 -57.51 -42.89 -45.81
N VAL A 448 -57.91 -44.06 -45.29
CA VAL A 448 -57.48 -44.52 -43.97
C VAL A 448 -55.97 -44.77 -43.94
N ARG A 449 -55.38 -45.27 -45.03
CA ARG A 449 -53.92 -45.42 -45.14
C ARG A 449 -53.23 -44.06 -45.07
N ARG A 450 -53.76 -43.06 -45.77
CA ARG A 450 -53.24 -41.68 -45.73
C ARG A 450 -53.33 -41.07 -44.34
N VAL A 451 -54.41 -41.35 -43.60
CA VAL A 451 -54.55 -40.96 -42.19
C VAL A 451 -53.50 -41.67 -41.31
N ALA A 452 -53.25 -42.96 -41.53
CA ALA A 452 -52.22 -43.70 -40.80
C ALA A 452 -50.81 -43.12 -41.05
N ASP A 453 -50.49 -42.74 -42.29
CA ASP A 453 -49.21 -42.10 -42.63
C ASP A 453 -49.06 -40.74 -41.91
N LEU A 454 -50.10 -39.92 -41.89
CA LEU A 454 -50.10 -38.64 -41.14
C LEU A 454 -49.92 -38.85 -39.64
N ILE A 455 -50.56 -39.87 -39.06
CA ILE A 455 -50.40 -40.21 -37.64
C ILE A 455 -48.97 -40.64 -37.34
N ALA A 456 -48.32 -41.39 -38.25
CA ALA A 456 -46.92 -41.78 -38.09
C ALA A 456 -45.98 -40.57 -38.13
N GLU A 457 -46.23 -39.61 -39.02
CA GLU A 457 -45.48 -38.35 -39.10
C GLU A 457 -45.66 -37.48 -37.84
N ILE A 458 -46.90 -37.38 -37.33
CA ILE A 458 -47.19 -36.71 -36.04
C ILE A 458 -46.44 -37.41 -34.90
N GLY A 459 -46.38 -38.74 -34.89
CA GLY A 459 -45.64 -39.51 -33.89
C GLY A 459 -44.15 -39.20 -33.89
N ALA A 460 -43.52 -39.18 -35.08
CA ALA A 460 -42.12 -38.80 -35.22
C ALA A 460 -41.86 -37.38 -34.73
N ALA A 461 -42.70 -36.41 -35.11
CA ALA A 461 -42.59 -35.02 -34.66
C ALA A 461 -42.80 -34.88 -33.14
N THR A 462 -43.74 -35.62 -32.56
CA THR A 462 -44.01 -35.61 -31.11
C THR A 462 -42.84 -36.19 -30.33
N GLN A 463 -42.20 -37.25 -30.84
CA GLN A 463 -40.99 -37.83 -30.25
C GLN A 463 -39.83 -36.84 -30.25
N GLU A 464 -39.63 -36.10 -31.36
CA GLU A 464 -38.61 -35.05 -31.48
C GLU A 464 -38.88 -33.89 -30.52
N GLN A 465 -40.13 -33.45 -30.40
CA GLN A 465 -40.53 -32.44 -29.41
C GLN A 465 -40.21 -32.89 -27.98
N GLY A 466 -40.47 -34.16 -27.63
CA GLY A 466 -40.13 -34.70 -26.31
C GLY A 466 -38.63 -34.63 -26.01
N GLN A 467 -37.78 -34.94 -26.99
CA GLN A 467 -36.33 -34.77 -26.86
C GLN A 467 -35.93 -33.30 -26.70
N GLY A 468 -36.53 -32.42 -27.50
CA GLY A 468 -36.32 -30.97 -27.40
C GLY A 468 -36.67 -30.42 -26.01
N ILE A 469 -37.82 -30.81 -25.45
CA ILE A 469 -38.23 -30.40 -24.10
C ILE A 469 -37.30 -30.96 -23.03
N SER A 470 -36.82 -32.21 -23.16
CA SER A 470 -35.80 -32.74 -22.24
C SER A 470 -34.52 -31.91 -22.25
N GLN A 471 -34.09 -31.45 -23.42
CA GLN A 471 -32.89 -30.61 -23.55
C GLN A 471 -33.10 -29.21 -22.95
N VAL A 472 -34.29 -28.63 -23.14
CA VAL A 472 -34.67 -27.37 -22.49
C VAL A 472 -34.72 -27.53 -20.96
N ASN A 473 -35.27 -28.64 -20.45
CA ASN A 473 -35.29 -28.93 -19.01
C ASN A 473 -33.87 -28.97 -18.41
N HIS A 474 -32.91 -29.61 -19.09
CA HIS A 474 -31.50 -29.57 -18.67
C HIS A 474 -30.94 -28.15 -18.61
N ALA A 475 -31.24 -27.30 -19.60
CA ALA A 475 -30.80 -25.91 -19.60
C ALA A 475 -31.43 -25.09 -18.45
N VAL A 476 -32.72 -25.32 -18.15
CA VAL A 476 -33.41 -24.68 -17.02
C VAL A 476 -32.78 -25.09 -15.69
N ASN A 477 -32.43 -26.36 -15.50
CA ASN A 477 -31.73 -26.82 -14.29
C ASN A 477 -30.34 -26.17 -14.13
N GLN A 478 -29.61 -25.97 -15.23
CA GLN A 478 -28.33 -25.27 -15.20
C GLN A 478 -28.50 -23.79 -14.86
N LEU A 479 -29.54 -23.13 -15.38
CA LEU A 479 -29.88 -21.75 -15.03
C LEU A 479 -30.27 -21.62 -13.55
N ASP A 480 -30.99 -22.60 -12.99
CA ASP A 480 -31.31 -22.63 -11.56
C ASP A 480 -30.04 -22.73 -10.70
N GLN A 481 -29.12 -23.64 -11.04
CA GLN A 481 -27.84 -23.76 -10.34
C GLN A 481 -27.02 -22.45 -10.40
N MET A 482 -26.96 -21.80 -11.56
CA MET A 482 -26.30 -20.49 -11.69
C MET A 482 -27.01 -19.40 -10.89
N THR A 483 -28.35 -19.44 -10.81
CA THR A 483 -29.14 -18.48 -10.04
C THR A 483 -28.87 -18.64 -8.55
N GLN A 484 -28.78 -19.88 -8.04
CA GLN A 484 -28.37 -20.15 -6.65
C GLN A 484 -26.93 -19.69 -6.37
N GLN A 485 -26.00 -19.92 -7.31
CA GLN A 485 -24.63 -19.44 -7.18
C GLN A 485 -24.55 -17.91 -7.17
N ASN A 486 -25.35 -17.23 -7.99
CA ASN A 486 -25.46 -15.77 -7.99
C ASN A 486 -25.99 -15.26 -6.65
N ALA A 487 -26.98 -15.92 -6.06
CA ALA A 487 -27.48 -15.56 -4.73
C ALA A 487 -26.37 -15.66 -3.66
N ALA A 488 -25.59 -16.74 -3.67
CA ALA A 488 -24.45 -16.88 -2.77
C ALA A 488 -23.37 -15.80 -2.99
N LEU A 489 -23.05 -15.50 -4.25
CA LEU A 489 -22.09 -14.45 -4.60
C LEU A 489 -22.56 -13.05 -4.19
N VAL A 490 -23.87 -12.78 -4.27
CA VAL A 490 -24.48 -11.54 -3.80
C VAL A 490 -24.32 -11.40 -2.29
N GLU A 491 -24.54 -12.47 -1.53
CA GLU A 491 -24.36 -12.47 -0.07
C GLU A 491 -22.89 -12.25 0.31
N GLU A 492 -21.96 -12.99 -0.32
CA GLU A 492 -20.51 -12.84 -0.10
C GLU A 492 -20.03 -11.42 -0.45
N SER A 493 -20.47 -10.90 -1.59
CA SER A 493 -20.10 -9.55 -2.05
C SER A 493 -20.70 -8.46 -1.15
N ALA A 494 -21.87 -8.68 -0.56
CA ALA A 494 -22.48 -7.74 0.39
C ALA A 494 -21.69 -7.72 1.71
N ALA A 495 -21.26 -8.90 2.20
CA ALA A 495 -20.38 -9.01 3.35
C ALA A 495 -19.02 -8.33 3.10
N ALA A 496 -18.43 -8.52 1.91
CA ALA A 496 -17.19 -7.87 1.52
C ALA A 496 -17.32 -6.35 1.45
N ALA A 497 -18.41 -5.83 0.86
CA ALA A 497 -18.69 -4.39 0.81
C ALA A 497 -18.84 -3.78 2.21
N ASN A 498 -19.56 -4.45 3.12
CA ASN A 498 -19.67 -4.02 4.52
C ASN A 498 -18.31 -4.01 5.24
N SER A 499 -17.48 -5.03 5.01
CA SER A 499 -16.12 -5.10 5.56
C SER A 499 -15.24 -3.95 5.05
N LEU A 500 -15.28 -3.66 3.74
CA LEU A 500 -14.56 -2.52 3.16
C LEU A 500 -15.02 -1.18 3.73
N SER A 501 -16.33 -0.99 3.90
CA SER A 501 -16.90 0.21 4.52
C SER A 501 -16.42 0.38 5.97
N SER A 502 -16.44 -0.70 6.75
CA SER A 502 -15.93 -0.70 8.13
C SER A 502 -14.43 -0.42 8.21
N GLN A 503 -13.62 -1.02 7.33
CA GLN A 503 -12.18 -0.77 7.26
C GLN A 503 -11.87 0.68 6.87
N ALA A 504 -12.61 1.24 5.90
CA ALA A 504 -12.47 2.64 5.51
C ALA A 504 -12.83 3.59 6.67
N ALA A 505 -13.92 3.33 7.39
CA ALA A 505 -14.30 4.09 8.58
C ALA A 505 -13.21 4.03 9.66
N LYS A 506 -12.63 2.84 9.90
CA LYS A 506 -11.53 2.65 10.85
C LYS A 506 -10.26 3.39 10.43
N LEU A 507 -9.94 3.45 9.14
CA LEU A 507 -8.82 4.26 8.64
C LEU A 507 -9.05 5.74 8.87
N VAL A 508 -10.26 6.26 8.61
CA VAL A 508 -10.64 7.65 8.91
C VAL A 508 -10.50 7.93 10.41
N GLU A 509 -10.97 7.03 11.27
CA GLU A 509 -10.84 7.15 12.72
C GLU A 509 -9.37 7.18 13.17
N LEU A 510 -8.53 6.27 12.67
CA LEU A 510 -7.10 6.22 13.02
C LEU A 510 -6.36 7.50 12.62
N VAL A 511 -6.68 8.07 11.46
CA VAL A 511 -6.05 9.33 11.02
C VAL A 511 -6.71 10.57 11.61
N SER A 512 -7.88 10.46 12.25
CA SER A 512 -8.59 11.59 12.86
C SER A 512 -7.85 12.21 14.06
N VAL A 513 -6.94 11.45 14.68
CA VAL A 513 -6.01 11.95 15.71
C VAL A 513 -5.14 13.09 15.15
N PHE A 514 -4.86 13.08 13.84
CA PHE A 514 -4.11 14.14 13.19
C PHE A 514 -5.01 15.33 12.82
N GLN A 515 -4.79 16.46 13.49
CA GLN A 515 -5.52 17.70 13.26
C GLN A 515 -4.92 18.42 12.06
N LEU A 516 -5.72 18.63 11.01
CA LEU A 516 -5.33 19.39 9.83
C LEU A 516 -5.87 20.82 9.91
N SER A 517 -5.14 21.79 9.37
CA SER A 517 -5.66 23.16 9.26
C SER A 517 -6.88 23.17 8.34
N GLN A 518 -8.05 23.58 8.86
CA GLN A 518 -9.31 23.62 8.11
C GLN A 518 -9.29 24.58 6.89
N GLY A 519 -8.21 25.33 6.64
CA GLY A 519 -8.15 26.39 5.62
C GLY A 519 -7.57 26.03 4.25
N GLN A 520 -7.08 24.80 4.01
CA GLN A 520 -6.46 24.44 2.71
C GLN A 520 -7.23 23.44 1.85
N ALA A 521 -8.29 22.81 2.37
CA ALA A 521 -9.13 21.90 1.58
C ALA A 521 -10.12 22.64 0.65
N SER A 522 -10.42 23.92 0.91
CA SER A 522 -11.47 24.64 0.18
C SER A 522 -10.99 25.51 -0.99
N THR A 523 -9.68 25.67 -1.20
CA THR A 523 -9.14 26.54 -2.28
C THR A 523 -8.63 25.80 -3.51
N ALA A 524 -8.46 24.47 -3.46
CA ALA A 524 -8.11 23.67 -4.63
C ALA A 524 -9.32 23.30 -5.52
N ALA A 525 -10.55 23.30 -4.97
CA ALA A 525 -11.76 23.06 -5.73
C ALA A 525 -12.20 24.27 -6.60
N ALA A 526 -11.60 25.45 -6.42
CA ALA A 526 -11.98 26.69 -7.12
C ALA A 526 -11.12 27.02 -8.36
N ARG A 527 -10.19 26.14 -8.78
CA ARG A 527 -9.35 26.33 -9.97
C ARG A 527 -9.46 25.26 -11.06
N ALA A 528 -10.48 24.41 -11.00
CA ALA A 528 -10.90 23.66 -12.19
C ALA A 528 -11.74 24.60 -13.07
N THR A 529 -11.12 25.23 -14.05
CA THR A 529 -11.81 25.82 -15.20
C THR A 529 -12.71 24.76 -15.83
N PRO A 530 -14.01 25.04 -16.07
CA PRO A 530 -14.84 24.13 -16.83
C PRO A 530 -14.38 24.22 -18.29
N ALA A 531 -13.70 23.17 -18.77
CA ALA A 531 -13.60 22.91 -20.20
C ALA A 531 -15.02 22.74 -20.73
N ALA A 532 -15.34 23.46 -21.81
CA ALA A 532 -16.63 23.47 -22.46
C ALA A 532 -17.12 22.05 -22.79
N THR A 533 -18.07 21.56 -22.00
CA THR A 533 -18.94 20.45 -22.40
C THR A 533 -19.86 20.94 -23.49
N HIS A 534 -19.66 20.42 -24.70
CA HIS A 534 -20.71 20.36 -25.72
C HIS A 534 -21.98 19.78 -25.09
N ARG A 535 -23.01 20.62 -24.94
CA ARG A 535 -24.37 20.19 -24.64
C ARG A 535 -24.89 19.37 -25.83
N LEU A 536 -24.97 18.06 -25.67
CA LEU A 536 -26.00 17.30 -26.37
C LEU A 536 -27.34 17.64 -25.71
N ALA A 537 -28.23 18.22 -26.51
CA ALA A 537 -29.56 18.60 -26.11
C ALA A 537 -30.34 17.37 -25.63
N ALA A 538 -30.88 17.45 -24.42
CA ALA A 538 -31.89 16.53 -23.93
C ALA A 538 -33.22 16.84 -24.64
N SER A 539 -33.69 15.87 -25.42
CA SER A 539 -35.05 15.83 -25.97
C SER A 539 -36.04 15.58 -24.83
N ALA A 540 -37.05 16.45 -24.71
CA ALA A 540 -38.19 16.27 -23.81
C ALA A 540 -39.08 15.07 -24.23
N PRO A 541 -39.88 14.48 -23.33
CA PRO A 541 -40.76 13.37 -23.65
C PRO A 541 -42.04 13.89 -24.30
N THR A 542 -42.25 13.59 -25.57
CA THR A 542 -43.51 13.86 -26.26
C THR A 542 -44.44 12.67 -26.12
N ALA A 543 -45.63 12.91 -25.60
CA ALA A 543 -46.71 11.94 -25.44
C ALA A 543 -47.09 11.27 -26.77
N PHE A 544 -47.29 9.95 -26.71
CA PHE A 544 -47.86 9.15 -27.79
C PHE A 544 -49.35 9.48 -27.99
N GLN A 545 -49.72 9.84 -29.22
CA GLN A 545 -51.10 9.80 -29.72
C GLN A 545 -51.12 9.01 -31.04
N PRO A 546 -52.19 8.21 -31.32
CA PRO A 546 -52.16 7.23 -32.40
C PRO A 546 -52.63 7.77 -33.77
N ALA A 547 -52.00 7.23 -34.81
CA ALA A 547 -52.34 7.02 -36.24
C ALA A 547 -53.34 7.95 -36.99
N PRO A 548 -53.09 8.21 -38.29
CA PRO A 548 -53.71 7.36 -39.31
C PRO A 548 -52.78 6.93 -40.48
N SER A 549 -53.39 6.16 -41.37
CA SER A 549 -52.88 5.08 -42.23
C SER A 549 -52.44 5.41 -43.67
N ARG A 550 -51.48 4.58 -44.17
CA ARG A 550 -51.21 4.13 -45.58
C ARG A 550 -50.64 5.14 -46.60
N PRO A 551 -50.02 4.71 -47.75
CA PRO A 551 -49.85 3.35 -48.29
C PRO A 551 -48.42 2.92 -48.68
N ALA A 552 -48.28 1.62 -48.98
CA ALA A 552 -47.06 0.89 -49.34
C ALA A 552 -46.51 1.21 -50.75
N PRO A 553 -45.23 0.88 -51.04
CA PRO A 553 -44.79 0.63 -52.40
C PRO A 553 -44.51 -0.87 -52.68
N GLN A 554 -44.80 -1.16 -53.94
CA GLN A 554 -44.85 -2.39 -54.70
C GLN A 554 -43.61 -3.29 -54.71
N ARG A 555 -43.94 -4.57 -54.88
CA ARG A 555 -43.14 -5.72 -55.31
C ARG A 555 -42.67 -5.53 -56.77
N ALA A 556 -41.43 -5.88 -57.07
CA ALA A 556 -40.94 -6.11 -58.44
C ALA A 556 -40.02 -7.32 -58.52
N ALA A 557 -40.08 -7.97 -59.67
CA ALA A 557 -39.75 -9.35 -60.00
C ALA A 557 -38.25 -9.75 -60.00
N ALA A 558 -38.05 -11.07 -59.97
CA ALA A 558 -36.80 -11.79 -60.23
C ALA A 558 -36.21 -11.53 -61.63
N PRO A 559 -34.98 -12.01 -61.88
CA PRO A 559 -34.91 -13.20 -62.74
C PRO A 559 -33.92 -14.28 -62.28
N ALA A 560 -34.20 -15.50 -62.75
CA ALA A 560 -33.34 -16.67 -62.69
C ALA A 560 -32.37 -16.70 -63.89
N ASN A 561 -31.11 -17.10 -63.69
CA ASN A 561 -30.48 -18.21 -64.44
C ASN A 561 -29.01 -18.48 -64.03
N ALA A 562 -28.61 -19.73 -64.29
CA ALA A 562 -27.25 -20.27 -64.47
C ALA A 562 -26.53 -20.90 -63.25
N ALA A 563 -26.55 -22.25 -63.23
CA ALA A 563 -25.48 -23.10 -62.71
C ALA A 563 -24.26 -23.09 -63.67
N PRO A 564 -23.15 -23.86 -63.48
CA PRO A 564 -22.74 -24.75 -62.38
C PRO A 564 -21.25 -24.59 -61.95
N LYS A 565 -20.80 -25.35 -60.92
CA LYS A 565 -19.61 -26.25 -60.93
C LYS A 565 -18.87 -26.37 -59.58
N THR A 566 -18.82 -27.62 -59.10
CA THR A 566 -17.67 -28.37 -58.54
C THR A 566 -16.67 -27.67 -57.61
N ALA A 567 -16.48 -28.21 -56.40
CA ALA A 567 -15.28 -29.01 -56.05
C ALA A 567 -15.21 -29.25 -54.52
N ALA A 568 -14.99 -30.50 -54.15
CA ALA A 568 -14.53 -30.91 -52.82
C ALA A 568 -13.07 -30.48 -52.59
N PRO A 569 -12.59 -30.47 -51.33
CA PRO A 569 -11.20 -30.77 -51.05
C PRO A 569 -11.06 -32.13 -50.39
N ARG A 570 -10.26 -32.98 -51.05
CA ARG A 570 -9.68 -34.22 -50.56
C ARG A 570 -8.48 -33.91 -49.66
N LEU A 571 -8.27 -34.82 -48.70
CA LEU A 571 -7.03 -35.02 -47.94
C LEU A 571 -5.78 -35.19 -48.82
N ALA A 572 -4.64 -34.65 -48.34
CA ALA A 572 -3.28 -35.18 -48.49
C ALA A 572 -2.45 -34.60 -47.32
N ALA A 573 -1.93 -35.37 -46.37
CA ALA A 573 -0.85 -36.38 -46.43
C ALA A 573 0.56 -35.79 -46.58
N ALA A 574 1.30 -35.79 -45.47
CA ALA A 574 2.76 -36.00 -45.35
C ALA A 574 3.00 -36.33 -43.87
N GLY A 575 3.45 -37.52 -43.45
CA GLY A 575 4.68 -38.20 -43.86
C GLY A 575 5.74 -37.97 -42.76
N ALA A 576 5.64 -38.69 -41.64
CA ALA A 576 6.51 -39.85 -41.31
C ALA A 576 7.87 -39.49 -40.72
N THR A 577 8.09 -39.83 -39.44
CA THR A 577 9.29 -40.57 -38.99
C THR A 577 9.02 -41.32 -37.68
N ALA A 578 9.32 -42.61 -37.74
CA ALA A 578 9.48 -43.68 -36.74
C ALA A 578 10.46 -43.30 -35.58
N ARG A 579 10.60 -43.95 -34.41
CA ARG A 579 10.06 -45.16 -33.75
C ARG A 579 10.74 -45.33 -32.37
N LYS A 580 9.95 -45.33 -31.27
CA LYS A 580 9.93 -46.30 -30.13
C LYS A 580 11.15 -46.47 -29.14
N PRO A 581 11.03 -47.18 -27.99
CA PRO A 581 11.01 -46.57 -26.64
C PRO A 581 11.88 -47.29 -25.55
N GLY A 582 11.80 -46.83 -24.28
CA GLY A 582 12.19 -47.58 -23.06
C GLY A 582 12.82 -46.65 -22.01
N ALA A 583 12.82 -46.87 -20.70
CA ALA A 583 12.17 -47.76 -19.74
C ALA A 583 12.43 -47.14 -18.34
N ALA A 584 11.61 -47.42 -17.33
CA ALA A 584 11.76 -46.91 -15.95
C ALA A 584 12.73 -47.79 -15.08
N PRO A 585 12.80 -47.66 -13.74
CA PRO A 585 13.77 -46.86 -12.97
C PRO A 585 14.66 -47.73 -12.03
N LYS A 586 15.66 -47.13 -11.35
CA LYS A 586 16.25 -47.74 -10.12
C LYS A 586 17.03 -46.76 -9.23
N ALA A 587 16.94 -47.03 -7.93
CA ALA A 587 17.47 -46.34 -6.77
C ALA A 587 19.00 -46.48 -6.55
N ALA A 588 19.58 -45.61 -5.71
CA ALA A 588 20.44 -45.96 -4.56
C ALA A 588 21.04 -44.71 -3.87
N SER A 589 20.92 -44.63 -2.54
CA SER A 589 21.83 -43.92 -1.61
C SER A 589 23.11 -44.77 -1.38
N PRO A 590 24.18 -44.29 -0.68
CA PRO A 590 24.24 -44.04 0.78
C PRO A 590 25.03 -42.75 1.17
N GLY A 591 24.81 -42.10 2.33
CA GLY A 591 25.37 -42.41 3.67
C GLY A 591 26.72 -41.68 3.87
N ALA A 592 27.14 -41.09 4.99
CA ALA A 592 26.65 -40.89 6.36
C ALA A 592 27.61 -39.88 7.04
N ALA A 593 27.16 -39.13 8.07
CA ALA A 593 27.87 -38.88 9.34
C ALA A 593 27.24 -37.70 10.12
N ALA A 594 26.65 -38.04 11.27
CA ALA A 594 26.29 -37.19 12.41
C ALA A 594 27.57 -36.94 13.30
N PRO A 595 27.53 -36.40 14.55
CA PRO A 595 26.42 -35.97 15.43
C PRO A 595 26.68 -34.55 16.03
N SER A 596 26.03 -33.96 17.05
CA SER A 596 25.16 -34.32 18.19
C SER A 596 24.60 -33.01 18.76
N SER A 597 23.33 -32.92 19.18
CA SER A 597 22.85 -32.76 20.58
C SER A 597 21.60 -31.84 20.52
N SER A 598 20.56 -31.86 21.34
CA SER A 598 19.96 -32.78 22.33
C SER A 598 18.72 -32.06 22.89
N SER A 599 17.78 -32.81 23.49
CA SER A 599 16.60 -32.40 24.30
C SER A 599 15.32 -32.01 23.52
N ASN A 600 14.29 -32.88 23.49
CA ASN A 600 13.21 -33.10 24.50
C ASN A 600 12.20 -31.92 24.48
N ASP A 601 10.88 -32.08 24.36
CA ASP A 601 9.99 -33.13 24.90
C ASP A 601 8.77 -33.39 23.98
N ASP A 602 8.35 -34.65 24.00
CA ASP A 602 7.05 -35.18 23.59
C ASP A 602 5.89 -34.61 24.43
N TRP A 603 4.71 -34.46 23.81
CA TRP A 603 3.44 -35.00 24.34
C TRP A 603 2.45 -35.20 23.18
N GLU A 604 1.94 -36.43 23.06
CA GLU A 604 0.93 -36.91 22.12
C GLU A 604 -0.52 -36.56 22.52
N SER A 605 -1.37 -36.50 21.49
CA SER A 605 -2.78 -36.92 21.43
C SER A 605 -3.84 -36.23 22.31
N PHE A 606 -4.84 -35.60 21.69
CA PHE A 606 -6.08 -36.25 21.26
C PHE A 606 -6.87 -35.32 20.30
#